data_AF-A0A1I5GSE7-F1
#
_entry.id   AF-A0A1I5GSE7-F1
#
_cell.length_a   1.000
_cell.length_b   1.000
_cell.length_c   1.000
_cell.angle_alpha   90.00
_cell.angle_beta   90.00
_cell.angle_gamma   90.00
#
_symmetry.space_group_name_H-M   'P 1'
#
loop_
_entity.id
_entity.type
_entity.pdbx_description
1 polymer ?
#
loop_
_entity_poly.entity_id
_entity_poly.type
_entity_poly.pdbx_seq_one_letter_code
_entity_poly.pdbx_strand_id
1 'polypeptide(L)'
;MIPFSGPFTLVNGVIWPHLDGSARWYRFRLLNAANERFFTLNLVDENNVPRNDAVRLTVAPAERFDMLIDFSRFKLRNADPRLGGVEPDVLEFRVDSRARHDSFEVPAKLSSSHVRIKHGSTLPEDHDHVWVALLLNASGHPEMWDLEQVGPKTFRMAGRIFDDTTGIFVNHGKWAVWNIVHVANGGPAHPFHIHLTEFQALFRRGFTTPFDPAAERTAKPIDGFADLPLEKNEQGWKDTIIVDPGQWVSVTGQFSGGTGEFMYHCHILDHEDEGMDAAVRRAPARGGEVPRPSGRRPPPRRLTGIRPNAAWGRWVAGSLSHCPPARWGAPAGRLRSRSCP
;
A
#
# COMPACT_ATOMS: atom_id res chain seq x y z
N MET A 1 -20.39 -0.04 -7.36
CA MET A 1 -20.16 -1.11 -8.35
C MET A 1 -19.56 -2.32 -7.62
N ILE A 2 -19.61 -3.54 -8.17
CA ILE A 2 -18.83 -4.67 -7.64
C ILE A 2 -17.47 -4.61 -8.34
N PRO A 3 -16.33 -4.50 -7.64
CA PRO A 3 -15.05 -4.41 -8.32
C PRO A 3 -14.71 -5.69 -9.10
N PHE A 4 -13.78 -5.59 -10.05
CA PHE A 4 -13.51 -6.69 -10.97
C PHE A 4 -12.72 -7.85 -10.33
N SER A 5 -13.33 -9.03 -10.29
CA SER A 5 -12.66 -10.29 -9.96
C SER A 5 -12.61 -11.25 -11.16
N GLY A 6 -11.41 -11.60 -11.60
CA GLY A 6 -11.20 -12.67 -12.58
C GLY A 6 -10.99 -14.04 -11.93
N PRO A 7 -11.47 -15.16 -12.50
CA PRO A 7 -11.32 -16.50 -11.90
C PRO A 7 -9.90 -17.08 -12.02
N PHE A 8 -9.08 -16.58 -12.94
CA PHE A 8 -7.73 -17.08 -13.19
C PHE A 8 -6.68 -16.27 -12.44
N THR A 9 -5.82 -16.94 -11.69
CA THR A 9 -4.66 -16.31 -11.06
C THR A 9 -3.47 -16.36 -12.00
N LEU A 10 -2.83 -15.20 -12.21
CA LEU A 10 -1.63 -15.08 -13.03
C LEU A 10 -0.41 -14.84 -12.14
N VAL A 11 0.71 -15.47 -12.51
CA VAL A 11 2.04 -15.13 -11.98
C VAL A 11 2.92 -14.79 -13.17
N ASN A 12 3.46 -13.57 -13.19
CA ASN A 12 4.28 -13.04 -14.29
C ASN A 12 3.61 -13.18 -15.68
N GLY A 13 2.30 -12.97 -15.75
CA GLY A 13 1.53 -13.01 -17.00
C GLY A 13 1.09 -14.41 -17.45
N VAL A 14 1.38 -15.47 -16.69
CA VAL A 14 1.00 -16.85 -17.02
C VAL A 14 -0.04 -17.35 -16.02
N ILE A 15 -1.10 -18.00 -16.51
CA ILE A 15 -2.12 -18.63 -15.66
C ILE A 15 -1.52 -19.88 -15.03
N TRP A 16 -1.57 -19.96 -13.69
CA TRP A 16 -1.17 -21.12 -12.88
C TRP A 16 0.14 -21.81 -13.35
N PRO A 17 1.27 -21.08 -13.40
CA PRO A 17 2.51 -21.67 -13.87
C PRO A 17 3.06 -22.66 -12.86
N HIS A 18 4.03 -23.45 -13.33
CA HIS A 18 4.95 -24.16 -12.46
C HIS A 18 6.35 -23.56 -12.57
N LEU A 19 7.14 -23.72 -11.51
CA LEU A 19 8.56 -23.39 -11.47
C LEU A 19 9.34 -24.61 -10.99
N ASP A 20 10.23 -25.13 -11.85
CA ASP A 20 11.16 -26.19 -11.48
C ASP A 20 12.36 -25.61 -10.72
N GLY A 21 12.74 -26.24 -9.60
CA GLY A 21 13.83 -25.78 -8.76
C GLY A 21 14.47 -26.89 -7.92
N SER A 22 15.53 -26.57 -7.20
CA SER A 22 16.22 -27.49 -6.30
C SER A 22 15.70 -27.32 -4.86
N ALA A 23 15.86 -28.35 -4.03
CA ALA A 23 15.56 -28.31 -2.59
C ALA A 23 16.52 -27.37 -1.84
N ARG A 24 16.28 -26.05 -1.88
CA ARG A 24 17.13 -25.01 -1.27
C ARG A 24 16.33 -23.72 -0.98
N TRP A 25 16.98 -22.68 -0.48
CA TRP A 25 16.36 -21.37 -0.28
C TRP A 25 16.11 -20.62 -1.58
N TYR A 26 14.94 -19.97 -1.66
CA TYR A 26 14.54 -19.08 -2.74
C TYR A 26 14.04 -17.75 -2.18
N ARG A 27 14.35 -16.67 -2.90
CA ARG A 27 13.84 -15.32 -2.63
C ARG A 27 12.78 -14.94 -3.65
N PHE A 28 11.54 -14.77 -3.21
CA PHE A 28 10.44 -14.29 -4.01
C PHE A 28 10.19 -12.81 -3.74
N ARG A 29 10.18 -12.02 -4.82
CA ARG A 29 9.69 -10.64 -4.79
C ARG A 29 8.24 -10.66 -5.22
N LEU A 30 7.35 -10.79 -4.25
CA LEU A 30 5.92 -10.84 -4.48
C LEU A 30 5.37 -9.42 -4.66
N LEU A 31 4.54 -9.25 -5.69
CA LEU A 31 3.70 -8.08 -5.90
C LEU A 31 2.29 -8.58 -6.17
N ASN A 32 1.31 -8.06 -5.45
CA ASN A 32 -0.08 -8.21 -5.86
C ASN A 32 -0.44 -7.08 -6.83
N ALA A 33 -0.62 -7.44 -8.10
CA ALA A 33 -1.03 -6.53 -9.17
C ALA A 33 -2.48 -6.74 -9.62
N ALA A 34 -3.30 -7.42 -8.81
CA ALA A 34 -4.73 -7.59 -9.11
C ALA A 34 -5.52 -6.30 -8.84
N ASN A 35 -6.61 -6.11 -9.57
CA ASN A 35 -7.47 -4.92 -9.43
C ASN A 35 -8.03 -4.77 -8.01
N GLU A 36 -8.63 -5.84 -7.46
CA GLU A 36 -9.21 -5.83 -6.11
C GLU A 36 -8.76 -6.99 -5.23
N ARG A 37 -8.25 -8.08 -5.84
CA ARG A 37 -8.18 -9.38 -5.19
C ARG A 37 -7.14 -9.35 -4.09
N PHE A 38 -7.56 -9.64 -2.86
CA PHE A 38 -6.66 -9.98 -1.77
C PHE A 38 -6.23 -11.44 -1.95
N PHE A 39 -4.96 -11.74 -1.73
CA PHE A 39 -4.46 -13.11 -1.69
C PHE A 39 -4.14 -13.49 -0.25
N THR A 40 -4.62 -14.64 0.19
CA THR A 40 -4.18 -15.25 1.46
C THR A 40 -3.28 -16.44 1.13
N LEU A 41 -1.98 -16.20 1.10
CA LEU A 41 -0.99 -17.20 0.73
C LEU A 41 -0.67 -18.12 1.91
N ASN A 42 -0.69 -19.42 1.63
CA ASN A 42 -0.33 -20.50 2.54
C ASN A 42 0.70 -21.41 1.88
N LEU A 43 1.65 -21.90 2.67
CA LEU A 43 2.49 -23.02 2.25
C LEU A 43 1.77 -24.32 2.60
N VAL A 44 1.72 -25.26 1.67
CA VAL A 44 1.15 -26.59 1.87
C VAL A 44 2.21 -27.65 1.57
N ASP A 45 2.14 -28.80 2.24
CA ASP A 45 2.98 -29.94 1.88
C ASP A 45 2.40 -30.76 0.70
N GLU A 46 3.05 -31.87 0.36
CA GLU A 46 2.65 -32.76 -0.72
C GLU A 46 1.26 -33.40 -0.53
N ASN A 47 0.80 -33.52 0.72
CA ASN A 47 -0.53 -34.03 1.08
C ASN A 47 -1.58 -32.92 1.16
N ASN A 48 -1.24 -31.70 0.72
CA ASN A 48 -2.06 -30.50 0.81
C ASN A 48 -2.36 -30.05 2.25
N VAL A 49 -1.55 -30.46 3.23
CA VAL A 49 -1.69 -29.99 4.61
C VAL A 49 -1.01 -28.62 4.72
N PRO A 50 -1.70 -27.56 5.21
CA PRO A 50 -1.06 -26.28 5.45
C PRO A 50 0.07 -26.39 6.48
N ARG A 51 1.23 -25.83 6.14
CA ARG A 51 2.44 -25.75 6.98
C ARG A 51 2.73 -24.27 7.23
N ASN A 52 1.79 -23.63 7.91
CA ASN A 52 1.77 -22.20 8.19
C ASN A 52 2.57 -21.81 9.44
N ASP A 53 3.36 -22.75 9.96
CA ASP A 53 4.17 -22.67 11.16
C ASP A 53 5.14 -21.47 11.14
N ALA A 54 5.38 -20.89 9.95
CA ALA A 54 6.18 -19.69 9.74
C ALA A 54 5.39 -18.46 9.23
N VAL A 55 4.48 -18.58 8.24
CA VAL A 55 3.76 -17.42 7.64
C VAL A 55 2.42 -17.83 7.00
N ARG A 56 1.30 -17.24 7.45
CA ARG A 56 0.09 -17.01 6.63
C ARG A 56 0.09 -15.54 6.24
N LEU A 57 0.11 -15.25 4.93
CA LEU A 57 0.32 -13.89 4.44
C LEU A 57 -0.90 -13.41 3.65
N THR A 58 -1.57 -12.39 4.16
CA THR A 58 -2.54 -11.61 3.38
C THR A 58 -1.80 -10.54 2.60
N VAL A 59 -2.06 -10.46 1.30
CA VAL A 59 -1.45 -9.50 0.37
C VAL A 59 -2.56 -8.78 -0.37
N ALA A 60 -2.73 -7.50 -0.08
CA ALA A 60 -3.67 -6.63 -0.77
C ALA A 60 -3.07 -6.07 -2.07
N PRO A 61 -3.88 -5.55 -3.00
CA PRO A 61 -3.41 -4.83 -4.18
C PRO A 61 -2.31 -3.81 -3.84
N ALA A 62 -1.28 -3.76 -4.69
CA ALA A 62 -0.06 -2.95 -4.58
C ALA A 62 0.86 -3.24 -3.39
N GLU A 63 0.54 -4.17 -2.50
CA GLU A 63 1.51 -4.61 -1.50
C GLU A 63 2.62 -5.45 -2.13
N ARG A 64 3.84 -5.28 -1.61
CA ARG A 64 5.00 -6.07 -1.97
C ARG A 64 5.56 -6.76 -0.74
N PHE A 65 5.96 -8.01 -0.92
CA PHE A 65 6.61 -8.80 0.12
C PHE A 65 7.85 -9.49 -0.45
N ASP A 66 8.94 -9.44 0.31
CA ASP A 66 10.17 -10.16 0.00
C ASP A 66 10.21 -11.42 0.86
N MET A 67 9.94 -12.57 0.24
CA MET A 67 9.76 -13.84 0.94
C MET A 67 10.95 -14.76 0.71
N LEU A 68 11.53 -15.25 1.81
CA LEU A 68 12.48 -16.36 1.77
C LEU A 68 11.73 -17.66 2.07
N ILE A 69 11.77 -18.60 1.14
CA ILE A 69 11.11 -19.90 1.26
C ILE A 69 12.16 -21.00 1.08
N ASP A 70 12.23 -21.92 2.02
CA ASP A 70 13.03 -23.14 1.91
C ASP A 70 12.18 -24.26 1.31
N PHE A 71 12.42 -24.59 0.04
CA PHE A 71 11.68 -25.64 -0.66
C PHE A 71 12.30 -27.03 -0.54
N SER A 72 13.18 -27.27 0.43
CA SER A 72 13.47 -28.65 0.82
C SER A 72 12.23 -29.40 1.33
N ARG A 73 11.07 -28.72 1.53
CA ARG A 73 9.91 -29.25 2.29
C ARG A 73 8.48 -28.87 1.83
N PHE A 74 8.22 -28.00 0.82
CA PHE A 74 6.86 -27.39 0.62
C PHE A 74 6.41 -27.03 -0.83
N LYS A 75 5.11 -26.74 -1.01
CA LYS A 75 4.40 -26.12 -2.19
C LYS A 75 3.66 -24.82 -1.77
N LEU A 76 3.31 -23.90 -2.68
CA LEU A 76 2.62 -22.62 -2.38
C LEU A 76 1.17 -22.60 -2.92
N ARG A 77 0.18 -22.18 -2.10
CA ARG A 77 -1.25 -22.07 -2.48
C ARG A 77 -1.94 -20.81 -1.95
N ASN A 78 -2.95 -20.34 -2.66
CA ASN A 78 -3.93 -19.38 -2.16
C ASN A 78 -5.03 -20.14 -1.41
N ALA A 79 -5.32 -19.76 -0.16
CA ALA A 79 -6.44 -20.33 0.59
C ALA A 79 -7.30 -19.23 1.22
N ASP A 80 -7.61 -18.19 0.43
CA ASP A 80 -8.52 -17.15 0.87
C ASP A 80 -9.92 -17.73 1.13
N PRO A 81 -10.40 -17.75 2.40
CA PRO A 81 -11.70 -18.29 2.74
C PRO A 81 -12.87 -17.45 2.17
N ARG A 82 -12.60 -16.23 1.68
CA ARG A 82 -13.62 -15.32 1.10
C ARG A 82 -14.10 -15.76 -0.29
N LEU A 83 -13.43 -16.71 -0.93
CA LEU A 83 -13.66 -17.08 -2.33
C LEU A 83 -14.53 -18.32 -2.58
N GLY A 84 -15.14 -18.90 -1.53
CA GLY A 84 -16.23 -19.89 -1.69
C GLY A 84 -15.89 -21.15 -2.52
N GLY A 85 -14.61 -21.48 -2.72
CA GLY A 85 -14.17 -22.66 -3.48
C GLY A 85 -13.67 -22.41 -4.91
N VAL A 86 -13.47 -21.15 -5.34
CA VAL A 86 -12.77 -20.86 -6.61
C VAL A 86 -11.26 -21.04 -6.43
N GLU A 87 -10.64 -21.65 -7.45
CA GLU A 87 -9.44 -22.49 -7.39
C GLU A 87 -8.20 -21.91 -6.67
N PRO A 88 -7.56 -22.70 -5.77
CA PRO A 88 -6.53 -22.24 -4.82
C PRO A 88 -5.13 -22.05 -5.43
N ASP A 89 -4.90 -22.49 -6.66
CA ASP A 89 -3.53 -22.57 -7.17
C ASP A 89 -3.04 -21.21 -7.68
N VAL A 90 -1.83 -20.83 -7.25
CA VAL A 90 -1.14 -19.59 -7.66
C VAL A 90 0.08 -19.96 -8.50
N LEU A 91 0.93 -20.81 -7.93
CA LEU A 91 2.18 -21.27 -8.51
C LEU A 91 2.46 -22.67 -7.95
N GLU A 92 2.73 -23.63 -8.82
CA GLU A 92 3.32 -24.91 -8.40
C GLU A 92 4.85 -24.78 -8.36
N PHE A 93 5.49 -25.12 -7.24
CA PHE A 93 6.94 -25.26 -7.18
C PHE A 93 7.32 -26.74 -7.22
N ARG A 94 8.08 -27.15 -8.23
CA ARG A 94 8.49 -28.55 -8.45
C ARG A 94 9.95 -28.72 -8.06
N VAL A 95 10.18 -29.52 -7.03
CA VAL A 95 11.49 -29.68 -6.42
C VAL A 95 12.19 -30.91 -7.00
N ASP A 96 13.44 -30.73 -7.47
CA ASP A 96 14.33 -31.83 -7.86
C ASP A 96 14.59 -32.75 -6.66
N SER A 97 14.53 -34.07 -6.88
CA SER A 97 14.75 -35.09 -5.84
C SER A 97 16.19 -35.10 -5.30
N ARG A 98 17.13 -34.48 -6.03
CA ARG A 98 18.52 -34.34 -5.57
C ARG A 98 18.65 -33.22 -4.54
N ALA A 99 18.90 -33.62 -3.29
CA ALA A 99 19.32 -32.69 -2.24
C ALA A 99 20.58 -31.92 -2.67
N ARG A 100 20.54 -30.59 -2.51
CA ARG A 100 21.71 -29.73 -2.71
C ARG A 100 22.05 -29.07 -1.39
N HIS A 101 23.33 -29.05 -1.06
CA HIS A 101 23.80 -28.31 0.11
C HIS A 101 23.57 -26.81 -0.10
N ASP A 102 22.87 -26.18 0.84
CA ASP A 102 22.67 -24.74 0.92
C ASP A 102 23.14 -24.27 2.30
N SER A 103 24.19 -23.45 2.34
CA SER A 103 24.76 -22.89 3.57
C SER A 103 24.10 -21.59 3.98
N PHE A 104 23.05 -21.16 3.29
CA PHE A 104 22.35 -19.93 3.62
C PHE A 104 21.58 -20.09 4.94
N GLU A 105 21.77 -19.13 5.83
CA GLU A 105 21.01 -18.96 7.06
C GLU A 105 20.37 -17.57 7.09
N VAL A 106 19.11 -17.51 7.52
CA VAL A 106 18.42 -16.23 7.70
C VAL A 106 19.03 -15.52 8.92
N PRO A 107 19.62 -14.32 8.77
CA PRO A 107 20.21 -13.63 9.90
C PRO A 107 19.12 -13.18 10.88
N ALA A 108 19.42 -13.26 12.18
CA ALA A 108 18.48 -12.84 13.23
C ALA A 108 18.04 -11.37 13.12
N LYS A 109 18.88 -10.50 12.51
CA LYS A 109 18.57 -9.11 12.20
C LYS A 109 18.84 -8.83 10.72
N LEU A 110 17.78 -8.54 9.96
CA LEU A 110 17.87 -8.31 8.51
C LEU A 110 18.45 -6.93 8.14
N SER A 111 18.08 -5.88 8.88
CA SER A 111 18.54 -4.51 8.60
C SER A 111 19.08 -3.85 9.86
N SER A 112 20.33 -3.40 9.81
CA SER A 112 20.98 -2.66 10.89
C SER A 112 20.48 -1.22 11.00
N SER A 113 20.02 -0.62 9.88
CA SER A 113 19.55 0.76 9.78
C SER A 113 18.06 0.92 10.10
N HIS A 114 17.29 -0.17 10.18
CA HIS A 114 15.88 -0.09 10.54
C HIS A 114 15.71 0.39 11.98
N VAL A 115 14.96 1.48 12.14
CA VAL A 115 14.53 2.03 13.43
C VAL A 115 13.01 2.08 13.44
N ARG A 116 12.40 1.61 14.52
CA ARG A 116 10.95 1.63 14.69
C ARG A 116 10.49 3.04 15.06
N ILE A 117 9.58 3.62 14.27
CA ILE A 117 9.02 4.94 14.56
C ILE A 117 7.92 4.84 15.63
N LYS A 118 8.00 5.69 16.66
CA LYS A 118 7.06 5.74 17.79
C LYS A 118 6.88 7.18 18.26
N HIS A 119 5.64 7.54 18.62
CA HIS A 119 5.35 8.80 19.32
C HIS A 119 6.17 8.91 20.62
N GLY A 120 6.57 10.13 20.96
CA GLY A 120 7.29 10.43 22.21
C GLY A 120 8.72 9.89 22.29
N SER A 121 9.27 9.34 21.20
CA SER A 121 10.66 8.86 21.19
C SER A 121 11.35 9.14 19.86
N THR A 122 11.04 8.38 18.81
CA THR A 122 11.76 8.47 17.52
C THR A 122 11.02 9.28 16.46
N LEU A 123 9.71 9.51 16.63
CA LEU A 123 8.97 10.44 15.79
C LEU A 123 9.24 11.88 16.27
N PRO A 124 9.65 12.81 15.39
CA PRO A 124 9.85 14.21 15.77
C PRO A 124 8.57 14.84 16.34
N GLU A 125 8.69 15.70 17.35
CA GLU A 125 7.53 16.37 17.97
C GLU A 125 6.80 17.31 16.99
N ASP A 126 7.53 18.01 16.13
CA ASP A 126 6.95 18.81 15.04
C ASP A 126 6.58 17.91 13.84
N HIS A 127 5.39 17.34 13.90
CA HIS A 127 4.77 16.61 12.80
C HIS A 127 3.33 17.09 12.56
N ASP A 128 2.86 16.97 11.33
CA ASP A 128 1.47 17.24 10.99
C ASP A 128 0.58 16.03 11.25
N HIS A 129 -0.71 16.27 11.47
CA HIS A 129 -1.73 15.22 11.51
C HIS A 129 -2.66 15.35 10.32
N VAL A 130 -2.84 14.24 9.62
CA VAL A 130 -3.81 14.09 8.53
C VAL A 130 -4.85 13.09 8.97
N TRP A 131 -6.12 13.39 8.72
CA TRP A 131 -7.25 12.56 9.09
C TRP A 131 -8.10 12.24 7.87
N VAL A 132 -8.35 10.95 7.66
CA VAL A 132 -9.10 10.45 6.52
C VAL A 132 -10.14 9.44 7.00
N ALA A 133 -11.38 9.58 6.56
CA ALA A 133 -12.42 8.57 6.78
C ALA A 133 -12.62 7.71 5.52
N LEU A 134 -12.74 6.40 5.71
CA LEU A 134 -13.24 5.48 4.68
C LEU A 134 -14.68 5.12 5.05
N LEU A 135 -15.61 5.31 4.12
CA LEU A 135 -17.04 5.16 4.41
C LEU A 135 -17.84 4.70 3.19
N LEU A 136 -19.11 4.39 3.40
CA LEU A 136 -20.09 4.20 2.33
C LEU A 136 -21.03 5.41 2.33
N ASN A 137 -21.20 6.02 1.18
CA ASN A 137 -22.12 7.15 1.02
C ASN A 137 -23.59 6.71 1.06
N ALA A 138 -24.54 7.65 0.94
CA ALA A 138 -25.98 7.34 0.98
C ALA A 138 -26.44 6.36 -0.12
N SER A 139 -25.70 6.27 -1.22
CA SER A 139 -25.90 5.33 -2.33
C SER A 139 -25.25 3.96 -2.10
N GLY A 140 -24.52 3.77 -1.00
CA GLY A 140 -23.75 2.57 -0.72
C GLY A 140 -22.44 2.48 -1.51
N HIS A 141 -21.95 3.60 -2.07
CA HIS A 141 -20.68 3.65 -2.79
C HIS A 141 -19.53 4.01 -1.83
N PRO A 142 -18.36 3.33 -1.93
CA PRO A 142 -17.22 3.58 -1.06
C PRO A 142 -16.52 4.89 -1.40
N GLU A 143 -16.32 5.73 -0.39
CA GLU A 143 -15.67 7.03 -0.51
C GLU A 143 -14.58 7.20 0.54
N MET A 144 -13.68 8.15 0.25
CA MET A 144 -12.59 8.56 1.11
C MET A 144 -12.69 10.05 1.38
N TRP A 145 -12.90 10.43 2.63
CA TRP A 145 -13.13 11.82 3.01
C TRP A 145 -11.97 12.40 3.80
N ASP A 146 -11.56 13.61 3.43
CA ASP A 146 -10.67 14.43 4.23
C ASP A 146 -11.43 14.97 5.43
N LEU A 147 -10.81 14.85 6.60
CA LEU A 147 -11.40 15.29 7.84
C LEU A 147 -10.64 16.48 8.42
N GLU A 148 -11.37 17.54 8.73
CA GLU A 148 -10.87 18.67 9.52
C GLU A 148 -11.39 18.56 10.95
N GLN A 149 -10.47 18.59 11.92
CA GLN A 149 -10.83 18.62 13.32
C GLN A 149 -11.37 20.01 13.71
N VAL A 150 -12.61 20.07 14.17
CA VAL A 150 -13.31 21.32 14.56
C VAL A 150 -13.63 21.39 16.06
N GLY A 151 -13.30 20.34 16.81
CA GLY A 151 -13.44 20.27 18.25
C GLY A 151 -12.55 19.17 18.84
N PRO A 152 -12.58 18.96 20.16
CA PRO A 152 -11.65 18.03 20.83
C PRO A 152 -11.63 16.62 20.23
N LYS A 153 -12.79 16.12 19.79
CA LYS A 153 -12.95 14.81 19.12
C LYS A 153 -14.02 14.86 18.02
N THR A 154 -14.21 16.04 17.42
CA THR A 154 -15.24 16.27 16.42
C THR A 154 -14.57 16.68 15.12
N PHE A 155 -14.92 15.96 14.06
CA PHE A 155 -14.39 16.17 12.73
C PHE A 155 -15.53 16.55 11.79
N ARG A 156 -15.25 17.45 10.85
CA ARG A 156 -16.12 17.72 9.70
C ARG A 156 -15.44 17.24 8.43
N MET A 157 -16.25 16.86 7.44
CA MET A 157 -15.76 16.62 6.09
C MET A 157 -15.22 17.93 5.50
N ALA A 158 -14.03 17.85 4.91
CA ALA A 158 -13.34 18.96 4.25
C ALA A 158 -13.17 18.73 2.74
N GLY A 159 -13.11 17.48 2.30
CA GLY A 159 -13.06 17.03 0.91
C GLY A 159 -13.61 15.62 0.79
N ARG A 160 -14.19 15.27 -0.36
CA ARG A 160 -14.99 14.06 -0.55
C ARG A 160 -14.53 13.21 -1.74
N ILE A 161 -14.16 13.87 -2.84
CA ILE A 161 -13.79 13.23 -4.12
C ILE A 161 -12.51 13.88 -4.68
N PHE A 162 -11.84 13.19 -5.59
CA PHE A 162 -10.60 13.66 -6.22
C PHE A 162 -10.65 15.08 -6.77
N ASP A 163 -11.74 15.43 -7.47
CA ASP A 163 -11.92 16.74 -8.10
C ASP A 163 -12.20 17.87 -7.10
N ASP A 164 -12.36 17.56 -5.80
CA ASP A 164 -12.46 18.59 -4.78
C ASP A 164 -11.13 19.34 -4.62
N THR A 165 -11.21 20.56 -4.10
CA THR A 165 -10.01 21.37 -3.85
C THR A 165 -9.13 20.68 -2.81
N THR A 166 -7.85 20.46 -3.15
CA THR A 166 -6.86 19.89 -2.24
C THR A 166 -6.88 20.57 -0.87
N GLY A 167 -7.20 19.80 0.18
CA GLY A 167 -7.26 20.26 1.57
C GLY A 167 -5.99 19.97 2.38
N ILE A 168 -5.18 18.99 1.95
CA ILE A 168 -4.02 18.52 2.71
C ILE A 168 -2.74 19.12 2.14
N PHE A 169 -2.01 19.83 3.00
CA PHE A 169 -0.73 20.45 2.68
C PHE A 169 0.34 19.99 3.66
N VAL A 170 1.41 19.37 3.16
CA VAL A 170 2.55 18.93 3.98
C VAL A 170 3.82 19.65 3.50
N ASN A 171 4.57 20.24 4.42
CA ASN A 171 5.81 20.95 4.08
C ASN A 171 6.93 19.97 3.70
N HIS A 172 7.82 20.40 2.79
CA HIS A 172 9.01 19.63 2.43
C HIS A 172 9.85 19.27 3.67
N GLY A 173 10.15 17.97 3.81
CA GLY A 173 10.98 17.42 4.88
C GLY A 173 10.21 17.15 6.17
N LYS A 174 8.94 17.57 6.25
CA LYS A 174 8.11 17.39 7.43
C LYS A 174 7.60 15.95 7.54
N TRP A 175 7.45 15.50 8.77
CA TRP A 175 6.77 14.24 9.09
C TRP A 175 5.26 14.49 9.18
N ALA A 176 4.47 13.54 8.71
CA ALA A 176 3.03 13.54 8.90
C ALA A 176 2.57 12.21 9.49
N VAL A 177 1.61 12.28 10.41
CA VAL A 177 0.88 11.13 10.95
C VAL A 177 -0.49 11.10 10.29
N TRP A 178 -0.71 10.08 9.48
CA TRP A 178 -1.97 9.82 8.81
C TRP A 178 -2.83 8.91 9.68
N ASN A 179 -4.05 9.35 9.97
CA ASN A 179 -5.04 8.61 10.75
C ASN A 179 -6.18 8.23 9.82
N ILE A 180 -6.19 6.97 9.42
CA ILE A 180 -7.19 6.41 8.51
C ILE A 180 -8.23 5.67 9.35
N VAL A 181 -9.48 6.13 9.30
CA VAL A 181 -10.58 5.64 10.13
C VAL A 181 -11.66 5.06 9.21
N HIS A 182 -11.89 3.75 9.27
CA HIS A 182 -12.87 3.09 8.42
C HIS A 182 -14.20 2.92 9.17
N VAL A 183 -15.15 3.82 8.89
CA VAL A 183 -16.41 3.95 9.62
C VAL A 183 -17.60 3.23 8.97
N ALA A 184 -17.44 2.67 7.77
CA ALA A 184 -18.46 1.85 7.14
C ALA A 184 -18.59 0.48 7.82
N ASN A 185 -19.70 0.26 8.53
CA ASN A 185 -20.04 -1.06 9.05
C ASN A 185 -20.28 -2.04 7.88
N GLY A 186 -19.49 -3.12 7.82
CA GLY A 186 -19.68 -4.18 6.82
C GLY A 186 -19.23 -3.84 5.40
N GLY A 187 -18.50 -2.73 5.19
CA GLY A 187 -17.86 -2.41 3.91
C GLY A 187 -16.68 -3.35 3.55
N PRO A 188 -16.13 -3.27 2.33
CA PRO A 188 -14.93 -4.04 1.98
C PRO A 188 -13.69 -3.46 2.67
N ALA A 189 -12.68 -4.27 2.98
CA ALA A 189 -11.39 -3.75 3.43
C ALA A 189 -10.71 -2.95 2.31
N HIS A 190 -10.00 -1.87 2.65
CA HIS A 190 -9.35 -1.00 1.68
C HIS A 190 -7.82 -1.04 1.80
N PRO A 191 -7.07 -1.33 0.72
CA PRO A 191 -5.63 -1.10 0.65
C PRO A 191 -5.36 0.39 0.46
N PHE A 192 -4.99 1.10 1.52
CA PHE A 192 -4.73 2.54 1.51
C PHE A 192 -3.29 2.81 1.08
N HIS A 193 -3.09 3.49 -0.05
CA HIS A 193 -1.79 3.82 -0.62
C HIS A 193 -1.50 5.32 -0.54
N ILE A 194 -0.26 5.70 -0.20
CA ILE A 194 0.21 7.10 -0.17
C ILE A 194 1.42 7.24 -1.10
N HIS A 195 1.35 8.18 -2.05
CA HIS A 195 2.48 8.48 -2.93
C HIS A 195 3.60 9.23 -2.18
N LEU A 196 4.76 9.34 -2.83
CA LEU A 196 5.94 10.09 -2.41
C LEU A 196 6.68 9.58 -1.16
N THR A 197 5.97 9.05 -0.15
CA THR A 197 6.56 8.63 1.11
C THR A 197 6.37 7.13 1.31
N GLU A 198 7.41 6.49 1.86
CA GLU A 198 7.21 5.28 2.65
C GLU A 198 6.78 5.70 4.07
N PHE A 199 6.04 4.85 4.75
CA PHE A 199 5.57 5.02 6.11
C PHE A 199 5.79 3.77 6.94
N GLN A 200 5.79 3.95 8.25
CA GLN A 200 5.63 2.86 9.21
C GLN A 200 4.25 2.96 9.85
N ALA A 201 3.56 1.82 10.00
CA ALA A 201 2.36 1.78 10.84
C ALA A 201 2.74 2.14 12.28
N LEU A 202 1.97 2.96 12.98
CA LEU A 202 2.18 3.28 14.38
C LEU A 202 1.34 2.36 15.28
N PHE A 203 0.05 2.22 14.96
CA PHE A 203 -0.87 1.33 15.64
C PHE A 203 -2.08 0.99 14.76
N ARG A 204 -2.81 -0.06 15.18
CA ARG A 204 -4.15 -0.41 14.74
C ARG A 204 -5.08 -0.44 15.94
N ARG A 205 -6.28 0.10 15.81
CA ARG A 205 -7.33 0.01 16.82
C ARG A 205 -8.62 -0.46 16.18
N GLY A 206 -9.32 -1.37 16.82
CA GLY A 206 -10.72 -1.65 16.51
C GLY A 206 -11.63 -0.67 17.24
N PHE A 207 -12.82 -0.44 16.72
CA PHE A 207 -13.88 0.35 17.35
C PHE A 207 -15.26 -0.08 16.86
N THR A 208 -16.29 0.36 17.57
CA THR A 208 -17.69 0.28 17.13
C THR A 208 -18.13 1.64 16.59
N THR A 209 -18.69 1.65 15.38
CA THR A 209 -19.07 2.90 14.70
C THR A 209 -20.59 3.04 14.61
N PRO A 210 -21.15 4.18 15.05
CA PRO A 210 -22.55 4.55 14.85
C PRO A 210 -22.75 5.36 13.56
N PHE A 211 -21.87 5.20 12.58
CA PHE A 211 -21.99 5.86 11.29
C PHE A 211 -23.27 5.42 10.59
N ASP A 212 -24.06 6.40 10.16
CA ASP A 212 -25.27 6.23 9.39
C ASP A 212 -24.99 6.63 7.94
N PRO A 213 -24.93 5.67 7.00
CA PRO A 213 -24.71 5.95 5.58
C PRO A 213 -25.77 6.88 4.98
N ALA A 214 -27.04 6.79 5.42
CA ALA A 214 -28.11 7.63 4.88
C ALA A 214 -27.95 9.10 5.26
N ALA A 215 -27.41 9.36 6.46
CA ALA A 215 -27.10 10.70 6.93
C ALA A 215 -25.64 11.14 6.65
N GLU A 216 -24.83 10.23 6.10
CA GLU A 216 -23.38 10.35 5.87
C GLU A 216 -22.62 10.94 7.07
N ARG A 217 -23.00 10.52 8.29
CA ARG A 217 -22.41 11.01 9.54
C ARG A 217 -22.61 10.04 10.70
N THR A 218 -21.82 10.20 11.75
CA THR A 218 -22.05 9.51 13.02
C THR A 218 -23.11 10.24 13.85
N ALA A 219 -24.15 9.54 14.29
CA ALA A 219 -25.20 10.12 15.13
C ALA A 219 -24.76 10.37 16.60
N LYS A 220 -23.70 9.69 17.03
CA LYS A 220 -23.08 9.77 18.36
C LYS A 220 -21.57 9.51 18.22
N PRO A 221 -20.74 9.85 19.22
CA PRO A 221 -19.31 9.58 19.14
C PRO A 221 -19.00 8.09 18.89
N ILE A 222 -17.94 7.81 18.14
CA ILE A 222 -17.36 6.47 18.00
C ILE A 222 -16.85 6.01 19.37
N ASP A 223 -17.09 4.74 19.71
CA ASP A 223 -16.73 4.14 20.99
C ASP A 223 -16.10 2.74 20.82
N GLY A 224 -15.84 2.05 21.92
CA GLY A 224 -15.32 0.67 21.88
C GLY A 224 -13.88 0.53 21.38
N PHE A 225 -13.07 1.60 21.46
CA PHE A 225 -11.68 1.55 21.00
C PHE A 225 -10.87 0.48 21.76
N ALA A 226 -10.24 -0.42 21.00
CA ALA A 226 -9.33 -1.44 21.52
C ALA A 226 -8.09 -1.55 20.64
N ASP A 227 -6.91 -1.58 21.25
CA ASP A 227 -5.66 -1.79 20.49
C ASP A 227 -5.66 -3.19 19.87
N LEU A 228 -5.35 -3.25 18.58
CA LEU A 228 -5.15 -4.48 17.83
C LEU A 228 -3.66 -4.64 17.55
N PRO A 229 -3.11 -5.86 17.61
CA PRO A 229 -1.72 -6.09 17.25
C PRO A 229 -1.48 -5.69 15.79
N LEU A 230 -0.34 -5.04 15.52
CA LEU A 230 0.17 -4.92 14.16
C LEU A 230 0.76 -6.25 13.74
N GLU A 231 0.41 -6.71 12.55
CA GLU A 231 0.98 -7.94 12.01
C GLU A 231 2.50 -7.79 11.87
N LYS A 232 3.25 -8.89 12.05
CA LYS A 232 4.73 -8.82 12.04
C LYS A 232 5.28 -8.25 10.73
N ASN A 233 4.61 -8.54 9.62
CA ASN A 233 4.92 -8.05 8.28
C ASN A 233 4.49 -6.59 8.03
N GLU A 234 3.78 -5.94 8.96
CA GLU A 234 3.36 -4.54 8.89
C GLU A 234 4.30 -3.58 9.65
N GLN A 235 5.23 -4.12 10.44
CA GLN A 235 6.08 -3.32 11.34
C GLN A 235 7.29 -2.68 10.65
N GLY A 236 7.51 -3.00 9.37
CA GLY A 236 8.54 -2.41 8.51
C GLY A 236 8.09 -1.12 7.83
N TRP A 237 8.85 -0.71 6.81
CA TRP A 237 8.47 0.37 5.89
C TRP A 237 7.50 -0.17 4.83
N LYS A 238 6.43 0.59 4.59
CA LYS A 238 5.35 0.28 3.65
C LYS A 238 4.90 1.57 2.97
N ASP A 239 4.18 1.47 1.88
CA ASP A 239 3.47 2.58 1.26
C ASP A 239 1.99 2.25 0.97
N THR A 240 1.59 1.00 1.25
CA THR A 240 0.21 0.52 1.19
C THR A 240 -0.10 -0.29 2.44
N ILE A 241 -1.27 -0.08 3.06
CA ILE A 241 -1.70 -0.79 4.27
C ILE A 241 -3.20 -1.14 4.22
N ILE A 242 -3.57 -2.29 4.79
CA ILE A 242 -4.95 -2.75 4.83
C ILE A 242 -5.70 -2.07 5.98
N VAL A 243 -6.85 -1.47 5.67
CA VAL A 243 -7.77 -0.89 6.66
C VAL A 243 -9.10 -1.64 6.59
N ASP A 244 -9.36 -2.53 7.56
CA ASP A 244 -10.64 -3.26 7.63
C ASP A 244 -11.74 -2.37 8.21
N PRO A 245 -13.03 -2.70 7.97
CA PRO A 245 -14.16 -2.03 8.62
C PRO A 245 -14.01 -1.97 10.14
N GLY A 246 -14.40 -0.83 10.73
CA GLY A 246 -14.37 -0.65 12.19
C GLY A 246 -12.96 -0.50 12.75
N GLN A 247 -11.97 -0.12 11.92
CA GLN A 247 -10.61 0.08 12.38
C GLN A 247 -10.08 1.48 12.13
N TRP A 248 -9.21 1.89 13.04
CA TRP A 248 -8.37 3.07 12.94
C TRP A 248 -6.93 2.62 12.81
N VAL A 249 -6.35 2.89 11.64
CA VAL A 249 -4.95 2.64 11.33
C VAL A 249 -4.22 3.96 11.32
N SER A 250 -3.17 4.06 12.12
CA SER A 250 -2.29 5.23 12.13
C SER A 250 -0.96 4.86 11.49
N VAL A 251 -0.48 5.68 10.55
CA VAL A 251 0.81 5.50 9.89
C VAL A 251 1.59 6.80 9.87
N THR A 252 2.91 6.75 9.77
CA THR A 252 3.73 7.96 9.68
C THR A 252 4.90 7.82 8.73
N GLY A 253 5.18 8.89 7.98
CA GLY A 253 6.27 8.97 7.01
C GLY A 253 6.80 10.39 6.87
N GLN A 254 8.01 10.51 6.33
CA GLN A 254 8.66 11.80 6.08
C GLN A 254 8.51 12.19 4.61
N PHE A 255 7.90 13.33 4.35
CA PHE A 255 7.68 13.82 2.99
C PHE A 255 8.93 14.56 2.50
N SER A 256 9.98 13.84 2.08
CA SER A 256 11.31 14.40 1.71
C SER A 256 11.70 14.32 0.21
N GLY A 257 11.09 13.43 -0.60
CA GLY A 257 11.59 13.07 -1.94
C GLY A 257 11.43 14.10 -3.09
N GLY A 258 10.35 14.89 -3.15
CA GLY A 258 10.06 15.78 -4.29
C GLY A 258 8.82 16.64 -4.07
N THR A 259 8.77 17.88 -4.55
CA THR A 259 7.65 18.84 -4.31
C THR A 259 6.62 18.77 -5.43
N GLY A 260 5.34 19.02 -5.13
CA GLY A 260 4.28 18.93 -6.12
C GLY A 260 2.97 18.45 -5.52
N GLU A 261 2.04 18.08 -6.38
CA GLU A 261 0.80 17.39 -6.02
C GLU A 261 1.04 15.88 -6.20
N PHE A 262 0.65 15.11 -5.19
CA PHE A 262 0.79 13.66 -5.12
C PHE A 262 -0.54 13.06 -4.70
N MET A 263 -0.74 11.76 -4.93
CA MET A 263 -2.01 11.11 -4.62
C MET A 263 -1.91 10.27 -3.34
N TYR A 264 -3.04 10.09 -2.69
CA TYR A 264 -3.31 8.93 -1.86
C TYR A 264 -4.67 8.39 -2.29
N HIS A 265 -4.83 7.08 -2.26
CA HIS A 265 -6.02 6.43 -2.79
C HIS A 265 -6.19 5.02 -2.25
N CYS A 266 -7.40 4.50 -2.40
CA CYS A 266 -7.65 3.07 -2.31
C CYS A 266 -7.03 2.39 -3.52
N HIS A 267 -6.29 1.30 -3.31
CA HIS A 267 -5.68 0.53 -4.40
C HIS A 267 -6.57 -0.62 -4.92
N ILE A 268 -7.87 -0.59 -4.60
CA ILE A 268 -8.89 -1.31 -5.38
C ILE A 268 -9.19 -0.43 -6.59
N LEU A 269 -8.77 -0.86 -7.78
CA LEU A 269 -8.76 0.01 -8.96
C LEU A 269 -10.15 0.54 -9.35
N ASP A 270 -11.20 -0.28 -9.21
CA ASP A 270 -12.56 0.19 -9.47
C ASP A 270 -13.02 1.25 -8.43
N HIS A 271 -12.53 1.18 -7.18
CA HIS A 271 -12.81 2.23 -6.20
C HIS A 271 -11.99 3.49 -6.50
N GLU A 272 -10.73 3.35 -6.95
CA GLU A 272 -9.88 4.45 -7.40
C GLU A 272 -10.54 5.21 -8.56
N ASP A 273 -10.92 4.52 -9.63
CA ASP A 273 -11.53 5.12 -10.83
C ASP A 273 -12.91 5.76 -10.55
N GLU A 274 -13.58 5.37 -9.45
CA GLU A 274 -14.87 5.91 -9.04
C GLU A 274 -14.79 7.00 -7.95
N GLY A 275 -13.59 7.53 -7.64
CA GLY A 275 -13.43 8.71 -6.79
C GLY A 275 -12.90 8.44 -5.38
N MET A 276 -12.42 7.22 -5.07
CA MET A 276 -11.74 6.90 -3.81
C MET A 276 -10.24 7.24 -3.86
N ASP A 277 -9.95 8.39 -4.45
CA ASP A 277 -8.66 9.00 -4.67
C ASP A 277 -8.71 10.49 -4.29
N ALA A 278 -7.60 11.00 -3.80
CA ALA A 278 -7.49 12.42 -3.45
C ALA A 278 -6.03 12.90 -3.53
N ALA A 279 -5.88 14.20 -3.71
CA ALA A 279 -4.58 14.85 -3.84
C ALA A 279 -4.07 15.39 -2.51
N VAL A 280 -2.78 15.16 -2.22
CA VAL A 280 -2.01 15.86 -1.19
C VAL A 280 -0.99 16.77 -1.86
N ARG A 281 -0.96 18.04 -1.45
CA ARG A 281 -0.01 19.01 -2.00
C ARG A 281 1.17 19.20 -1.08
N ARG A 282 2.37 19.06 -1.62
CA ARG A 282 3.61 19.33 -0.91
C ARG A 282 4.20 20.68 -1.30
N ALA A 283 4.38 21.54 -0.30
CA ALA A 283 4.94 22.88 -0.47
C ALA A 283 6.47 22.92 -0.27
N PRO A 284 7.20 23.84 -0.93
CA PRO A 284 8.64 24.02 -0.73
C PRO A 284 8.99 24.56 0.67
N ALA A 285 10.19 24.25 1.16
CA ALA A 285 10.63 24.49 2.53
C ALA A 285 10.88 25.97 2.94
N ARG A 286 10.50 26.99 2.14
CA ARG A 286 10.80 28.41 2.49
C ARG A 286 9.57 29.32 2.43
N GLY A 287 9.15 29.80 3.60
CA GLY A 287 8.85 31.22 3.86
C GLY A 287 7.56 31.83 3.31
N GLY A 288 6.63 31.06 2.76
CA GLY A 288 5.29 31.55 2.44
C GLY A 288 4.25 30.64 3.09
N GLU A 289 3.38 31.19 3.94
CA GLU A 289 2.12 30.53 4.25
C GLU A 289 1.48 30.07 2.93
N VAL A 290 1.13 28.79 2.84
CA VAL A 290 0.21 28.35 1.80
C VAL A 290 -1.12 29.05 2.10
N PRO A 291 -1.67 29.89 1.20
CA PRO A 291 -2.97 30.48 1.44
C PRO A 291 -4.00 29.35 1.57
N ARG A 292 -4.49 29.11 2.78
CA ARG A 292 -5.70 28.32 2.98
C ARG A 292 -6.82 29.05 2.25
N PRO A 293 -7.63 28.40 1.39
CA PRO A 293 -8.70 29.08 0.69
C PRO A 293 -9.67 29.73 1.70
N SER A 294 -9.65 31.06 1.79
CA SER A 294 -10.61 31.79 2.61
C SER A 294 -11.96 31.81 1.90
N GLY A 295 -12.86 30.89 2.25
CA GLY A 295 -14.31 31.04 2.25
C GLY A 295 -15.06 31.53 0.99
N ARG A 296 -14.42 31.74 -0.16
CA ARG A 296 -15.11 32.14 -1.40
C ARG A 296 -14.56 31.37 -2.59
N ARG A 297 -15.43 30.50 -3.11
CA ARG A 297 -15.25 29.73 -4.35
C ARG A 297 -15.00 30.68 -5.54
N PRO A 298 -13.90 30.55 -6.29
CA PRO A 298 -13.88 30.98 -7.68
C PRO A 298 -14.68 29.95 -8.51
N PRO A 299 -15.38 30.37 -9.58
CA PRO A 299 -16.04 29.43 -10.48
C PRO A 299 -15.01 28.51 -11.15
N PRO A 300 -15.40 27.26 -11.50
CA PRO A 300 -14.50 26.33 -12.17
C PRO A 300 -13.99 26.95 -13.47
N ARG A 301 -12.67 27.09 -13.59
CA ARG A 301 -12.05 27.40 -14.89
C ARG A 301 -12.20 26.17 -15.76
N ARG A 302 -13.03 26.24 -16.79
CA ARG A 302 -12.97 25.27 -17.90
C ARG A 302 -11.54 25.24 -18.42
N LEU A 303 -10.86 24.11 -18.25
CA LEU A 303 -9.64 23.80 -18.99
C LEU A 303 -10.03 23.53 -20.45
N THR A 304 -10.31 24.59 -21.21
CA THR A 304 -10.37 24.50 -22.67
C THR A 304 -8.95 24.56 -23.20
N GLY A 305 -8.43 23.44 -23.68
CA GLY A 305 -7.21 23.41 -24.50
C GLY A 305 -6.10 22.50 -23.99
N ILE A 306 -6.39 21.22 -23.78
CA ILE A 306 -5.35 20.18 -23.90
C ILE A 306 -5.68 19.38 -25.16
N ARG A 307 -4.84 19.54 -26.19
CA ARG A 307 -4.90 18.71 -27.39
C ARG A 307 -4.54 17.26 -27.01
N PRO A 308 -5.26 16.25 -27.48
CA PRO A 308 -4.95 14.86 -27.17
C PRO A 308 -3.70 14.47 -27.96
N ASN A 309 -2.57 14.29 -27.28
CA ASN A 309 -1.48 13.51 -27.85
C ASN A 309 -1.64 12.07 -27.37
N ALA A 310 -2.07 11.23 -28.31
CA ALA A 310 -2.06 9.79 -28.18
C ALA A 310 -0.64 9.28 -27.93
N ALA A 311 -0.39 8.78 -26.73
CA ALA A 311 0.73 7.90 -26.41
C ALA A 311 0.34 7.02 -25.21
N TRP A 312 -0.67 6.17 -25.39
CA TRP A 312 -0.84 4.98 -24.57
C TRP A 312 0.29 4.01 -24.94
N GLY A 313 1.26 3.82 -24.04
CA GLY A 313 2.28 2.78 -24.20
C GLY A 313 3.60 3.05 -23.48
N ARG A 314 3.94 2.11 -22.57
CA ARG A 314 5.20 1.93 -21.82
C ARG A 314 5.31 2.66 -20.48
N TRP A 315 4.83 1.99 -19.43
CA TRP A 315 5.44 2.10 -18.10
C TRP A 315 6.71 1.24 -18.07
N VAL A 316 7.86 1.89 -17.93
CA VAL A 316 9.13 1.24 -17.58
C VAL A 316 9.27 1.35 -16.07
N ALA A 317 9.28 0.21 -15.38
CA ALA A 317 9.65 0.13 -13.98
C ALA A 317 11.12 0.54 -13.82
N GLY A 318 11.34 1.75 -13.29
CA GLY A 318 12.66 2.25 -12.96
C GLY A 318 12.83 2.34 -11.44
N SER A 319 13.34 1.26 -10.82
CA SER A 319 14.02 1.40 -9.53
C SER A 319 15.43 1.90 -9.80
N LEU A 320 15.75 3.13 -9.39
CA LEU A 320 17.13 3.62 -9.41
C LEU A 320 17.56 4.07 -8.02
N SER A 321 18.27 3.16 -7.36
CA SER A 321 19.31 3.48 -6.40
C SER A 321 20.37 4.35 -7.09
N HIS A 322 20.84 5.37 -6.37
CA HIS A 322 21.80 6.34 -6.86
C HIS A 322 23.18 5.72 -7.15
N CYS A 323 23.59 5.74 -8.41
CA CYS A 323 24.99 5.81 -8.85
C CYS A 323 25.06 6.60 -10.16
N PRO A 324 26.05 7.50 -10.36
CA PRO A 324 26.09 8.38 -11.52
C PRO A 324 26.48 7.61 -12.80
N PRO A 325 25.94 7.98 -13.97
CA PRO A 325 26.15 7.23 -15.20
C PRO A 325 27.53 7.50 -15.80
N ALA A 326 28.28 6.42 -16.07
CA ALA A 326 29.41 6.46 -16.98
C ALA A 326 28.91 6.69 -18.42
N ARG A 327 29.47 7.70 -19.09
CA ARG A 327 29.17 8.01 -20.50
C ARG A 327 29.65 6.88 -21.41
N TRP A 328 28.77 6.34 -22.24
CA TRP A 328 29.10 5.43 -23.34
C TRP A 328 28.85 6.11 -24.68
N GLY A 329 29.89 6.18 -25.50
CA GLY A 329 29.83 6.58 -26.91
C GLY A 329 30.78 5.74 -27.76
N ALA A 330 30.19 4.96 -28.67
CA ALA A 330 30.78 4.36 -29.89
C ALA A 330 31.73 3.13 -29.74
N PRO A 331 31.96 2.33 -30.81
CA PRO A 331 31.46 0.94 -30.86
C PRO A 331 32.54 -0.14 -30.98
N ALA A 332 32.11 -1.38 -30.71
CA ALA A 332 32.66 -2.69 -31.07
C ALA A 332 34.16 -2.79 -31.42
N GLY A 333 34.97 -3.20 -30.44
CA GLY A 333 36.34 -3.69 -30.66
C GLY A 333 36.80 -4.54 -29.49
N ARG A 334 37.25 -5.78 -29.79
CA ARG A 334 37.80 -6.76 -28.84
C ARG A 334 38.73 -6.11 -27.81
N LEU A 335 38.51 -6.34 -26.51
CA LEU A 335 39.51 -6.06 -25.49
C LEU A 335 39.73 -7.28 -24.59
N ARG A 336 41.01 -7.68 -24.63
CA ARG A 336 41.66 -8.71 -23.82
C ARG A 336 41.71 -8.30 -22.35
N SER A 337 41.86 -9.32 -21.51
CA SER A 337 42.17 -9.23 -20.08
C SER A 337 43.29 -8.23 -19.78
N ARG A 338 43.03 -7.34 -18.82
CA ARG A 338 44.05 -6.75 -17.96
C ARG A 338 43.50 -6.66 -16.55
N SER A 339 44.16 -7.40 -15.66
CA SER A 339 44.21 -7.15 -14.22
C SER A 339 44.85 -5.78 -13.95
N CYS A 340 44.42 -5.13 -12.87
CA CYS A 340 45.15 -4.03 -12.25
C CYS A 340 44.95 -4.06 -10.72
N PRO A 341 45.90 -3.47 -9.98
CA PRO A 341 46.30 -3.83 -8.61
C PRO A 341 45.43 -3.22 -7.49
#